data_AF-A0A3G3INS5-F1
#
_entry.id   AF-A0A3G3INS5-F1
#
_cell.length_a   1.000
_cell.length_b   1.000
_cell.length_c   1.000
_cell.angle_alpha   90.00
_cell.angle_beta   90.00
_cell.angle_gamma   90.00
#
_symmetry.space_group_name_H-M   'P 1'
#
loop_
_entity.id
_entity.type
_entity.pdbx_description
1 polymer ?
#
loop_
_entity_poly.entity_id
_entity_poly.type
_entity_poly.pdbx_seq_one_letter_code
_entity_poly.pdbx_strand_id
1 'polypeptide(L)'
;MKQVVLINGKKQTRLSVFNRLTQFGDGLFETCVVKNTNLLFWSAHFARLEKGCAQLKINPISEQQWLKDIAKALELAKLDNAVVKIFLSRGESVRGYGFASNIQPIRFVIVSEMPTQMPLKYALSVCCSGYADNQLLSNIKHCNRLEQILARSELSADECIMLDNNGNVISVTQGNIFAVKSGVLLTPNLDKCGIAGTRRAAILKIATDLGLQVKVGKLTLQALFDCDEVFISNSVIGIKSVSTINKRQFTQHTITQKLARVLQKHGLKRKNKHPLKPKKIIRKSLTIVAILALTWSYWANTIQVTEPMVYHLPQGANIVSTINDLEERGVIRSPFFIRTASKILGFDTKLKTGYYDIVPNMGVLDLLENFVSATVAERNITLIEGKTVHHYYQQLQDIKALKPSESFANIMQLLNIKSPYEGVFWPDTYRIQYGDSVASIFHRSHQVMQRILAAEWQKRDKNLQLKTPFQALILASLIEKETAHIAEKSQIAGVFMRRLKLGMRLQTDPTVVYALGKSYRGFLTRQDLKTNSPYNTYRNHGLPPTPISSVSITSLHAALHPASGNTLFFVAKKDGSHAFAKTYQQHRLNIKKYLTSNP
;
A
#
# COMPACT_ATOMS: atom_id res chain seq x y z
N MET A 1 -6.01 -17.48 44.86
CA MET A 1 -6.21 -16.14 44.28
C MET A 1 -6.03 -16.20 42.76
N LYS A 2 -7.01 -15.78 41.97
CA LYS A 2 -6.88 -15.65 40.51
C LYS A 2 -6.08 -14.38 40.18
N GLN A 3 -4.76 -14.43 40.31
CA GLN A 3 -3.91 -13.34 39.83
C GLN A 3 -3.69 -13.50 38.33
N VAL A 4 -4.00 -12.46 37.57
CA VAL A 4 -3.67 -12.39 36.14
C VAL A 4 -2.53 -11.41 35.97
N VAL A 5 -1.46 -11.88 35.34
CA VAL A 5 -0.29 -11.07 34.98
C VAL A 5 -0.18 -11.04 33.46
N LEU A 6 -0.11 -9.82 32.91
CA LEU A 6 0.28 -9.57 31.53
C LEU A 6 1.64 -8.88 31.52
N ILE A 7 2.54 -9.36 30.66
CA ILE A 7 3.81 -8.68 30.33
C ILE A 7 3.81 -8.41 28.83
N ASN A 8 3.94 -7.14 28.45
CA ASN A 8 3.79 -6.65 27.08
C ASN A 8 2.49 -7.15 26.39
N GLY A 9 1.39 -7.20 27.16
CA GLY A 9 0.07 -7.63 26.69
C GLY A 9 -0.12 -9.15 26.54
N LYS A 10 0.90 -9.97 26.83
CA LYS A 10 0.83 -11.44 26.83
C LYS A 10 0.70 -11.98 28.25
N LYS A 11 -0.15 -13.00 28.45
CA LYS A 11 -0.33 -13.63 29.77
C LYS A 11 0.89 -14.47 30.11
N GLN A 12 1.63 -14.06 31.14
CA GLN A 12 2.82 -14.74 31.63
C GLN A 12 3.25 -14.17 32.98
N THR A 13 4.07 -14.92 33.72
CA THR A 13 4.53 -14.55 35.07
C THR A 13 6.05 -14.45 35.20
N ARG A 14 6.80 -14.79 34.14
CA ARG A 14 8.27 -14.79 34.15
C ARG A 14 8.81 -13.52 33.52
N LEU A 15 9.81 -12.93 34.17
CA LEU A 15 10.56 -11.78 33.67
C LEU A 15 12.02 -12.18 33.45
N SER A 16 12.64 -11.63 32.41
CA SER A 16 14.07 -11.78 32.16
C SER A 16 14.90 -11.27 33.35
N VAL A 17 15.97 -11.99 33.71
CA VAL A 17 16.97 -11.52 34.68
C VAL A 17 17.76 -10.32 34.17
N PHE A 18 17.73 -10.08 32.85
CA PHE A 18 18.30 -8.90 32.21
C PHE A 18 17.38 -7.67 32.28
N ASN A 19 16.16 -7.82 32.80
CA ASN A 19 15.28 -6.68 32.98
C ASN A 19 15.85 -5.74 34.04
N ARG A 20 15.96 -4.47 33.69
CA ARG A 20 16.53 -3.43 34.56
C ARG A 20 15.71 -3.16 35.82
N LEU A 21 14.43 -3.49 35.81
CA LEU A 21 13.61 -3.49 37.04
C LEU A 21 14.16 -4.50 38.05
N THR A 22 14.52 -5.70 37.60
CA THR A 22 15.08 -6.76 38.45
C THR A 22 16.48 -6.39 38.95
N GLN A 23 17.31 -5.81 38.08
CA GLN A 23 18.70 -5.51 38.42
C GLN A 23 18.86 -4.25 39.29
N PHE A 24 18.04 -3.21 39.05
CA PHE A 24 18.31 -1.86 39.57
C PHE A 24 17.07 -1.13 40.12
N GLY A 25 15.89 -1.76 40.11
CA GLY A 25 14.64 -1.04 40.41
C GLY A 25 14.32 0.08 39.39
N ASP A 26 14.89 0.01 38.19
CA ASP A 26 14.78 1.03 37.13
C ASP A 26 13.43 0.96 36.42
N GLY A 27 12.43 1.53 37.10
CA GLY A 27 11.05 1.55 36.64
C GLY A 27 10.12 2.34 37.54
N LEU A 28 8.87 2.40 37.11
CA LEU A 28 7.76 3.08 37.76
C LEU A 28 6.61 2.11 37.95
N PHE A 29 5.73 2.40 38.91
CA PHE A 29 4.51 1.61 39.08
C PHE A 29 3.33 2.45 39.54
N GLU A 30 2.14 1.97 39.21
CA GLU A 30 0.88 2.52 39.67
C GLU A 30 0.00 1.43 40.28
N THR A 31 -0.88 1.82 41.20
CA THR A 31 -1.84 0.91 41.83
C THR A 31 -3.21 1.56 41.78
N CYS A 32 -4.00 1.09 40.84
CA CYS A 32 -5.29 1.63 40.47
C CYS A 32 -6.41 0.76 41.05
N VAL A 33 -7.58 1.35 41.24
CA VAL A 33 -8.79 0.63 41.65
C VAL A 33 -9.77 0.62 40.51
N VAL A 34 -10.28 -0.57 40.21
CA VAL A 34 -11.41 -0.78 39.31
C VAL A 34 -12.64 -1.06 40.17
N LYS A 35 -13.71 -0.30 39.96
CA LYS A 35 -14.99 -0.51 40.61
C LYS A 35 -16.10 -0.57 39.58
N ASN A 36 -16.89 -1.64 39.58
CA ASN A 36 -17.93 -1.90 38.58
C ASN A 36 -17.42 -1.63 37.15
N THR A 37 -16.26 -2.21 36.79
CA THR A 37 -15.60 -2.05 35.47
C THR A 37 -15.11 -0.64 35.10
N ASN A 38 -15.11 0.30 36.05
CA ASN A 38 -14.58 1.64 35.86
C ASN A 38 -13.23 1.79 36.58
N LEU A 39 -12.20 2.22 35.84
CA LEU A 39 -10.89 2.55 36.40
C LEU A 39 -10.94 3.94 37.05
N LEU A 40 -10.81 3.98 38.37
CA LEU A 40 -10.99 5.21 39.14
C LEU A 40 -9.72 6.08 39.12
N PHE A 41 -9.91 7.37 38.85
CA PHE A 41 -8.89 8.42 38.76
C PHE A 41 -7.75 8.09 37.80
N TRP A 42 -8.05 7.39 36.71
CA TRP A 42 -7.05 6.96 35.73
C TRP A 42 -6.19 8.11 35.19
N SER A 43 -6.81 9.24 34.84
CA SER A 43 -6.07 10.42 34.35
C SER A 43 -4.99 10.90 35.33
N ALA A 44 -5.26 10.87 36.64
CA ALA A 44 -4.27 11.23 37.65
C ALA A 44 -3.17 10.17 37.81
N HIS A 45 -3.51 8.89 37.66
CA HIS A 45 -2.54 7.80 37.67
C HIS A 45 -1.61 7.87 36.45
N PHE A 46 -2.18 8.09 35.26
CA PHE A 46 -1.43 8.21 34.01
C PHE A 46 -0.53 9.45 34.01
N ALA A 47 -1.04 10.62 34.41
CA ALA A 47 -0.23 11.84 34.51
C ALA A 47 0.97 11.69 35.46
N ARG A 48 0.82 10.97 36.58
CA ARG A 48 1.94 10.70 37.49
C ARG A 48 2.94 9.71 36.91
N LEU A 49 2.47 8.69 36.19
CA LEU A 49 3.33 7.77 35.46
C LEU A 49 4.15 8.51 34.41
N GLU A 50 3.53 9.41 33.63
CA GLU A 50 4.20 10.25 32.62
C GLU A 50 5.22 11.19 33.26
N LYS A 51 4.87 11.85 34.37
CA LYS A 51 5.84 12.66 35.15
C LYS A 51 7.06 11.82 35.54
N GLY A 52 6.84 10.60 36.04
CA GLY A 52 7.91 9.67 36.36
C GLY A 52 8.76 9.28 35.14
N CYS A 53 8.12 9.05 33.98
CA CYS A 53 8.81 8.71 32.74
C CYS A 53 9.72 9.85 32.31
N ALA A 54 9.24 11.09 32.35
CA ALA A 54 10.05 12.27 32.05
C ALA A 54 11.24 12.41 33.01
N GLN A 55 11.00 12.28 34.33
CA GLN A 55 12.01 12.45 35.37
C GLN A 55 13.10 11.37 35.32
N LEU A 56 12.74 10.12 35.04
CA LEU A 56 13.68 9.00 34.89
C LEU A 56 14.16 8.80 33.45
N LYS A 57 13.72 9.63 32.50
CA LYS A 57 13.99 9.49 31.06
C LYS A 57 13.65 8.08 30.53
N ILE A 58 12.53 7.50 30.96
CA ILE A 58 12.01 6.22 30.45
C ILE A 58 11.08 6.52 29.28
N ASN A 59 11.24 5.79 28.17
CA ASN A 59 10.38 5.94 27.01
C ASN A 59 8.90 5.69 27.39
N PRO A 60 7.98 6.62 27.09
CA PRO A 60 6.59 6.50 27.51
C PRO A 60 5.82 5.45 26.68
N ILE A 61 4.74 4.93 27.26
CA ILE A 61 3.77 4.07 26.58
C ILE A 61 2.45 4.83 26.47
N SER A 62 1.81 4.77 25.30
CA SER A 62 0.56 5.47 25.05
C SER A 62 -0.56 5.05 26.01
N GLU A 63 -1.42 6.00 26.39
CA GLU A 63 -2.55 5.76 27.28
C GLU A 63 -3.47 4.65 26.77
N GLN A 64 -3.73 4.64 25.45
CA GLN A 64 -4.56 3.63 24.79
C GLN A 64 -3.99 2.22 24.98
N GLN A 65 -2.66 2.06 24.91
CA GLN A 65 -2.03 0.75 25.08
C GLN A 65 -2.15 0.25 26.52
N TRP A 66 -2.02 1.14 27.52
CA TRP A 66 -2.28 0.80 28.92
C TRP A 66 -3.72 0.36 29.14
N LEU A 67 -4.69 1.14 28.66
CA LEU A 67 -6.11 0.83 28.81
C LEU A 67 -6.47 -0.51 28.16
N LYS A 68 -5.89 -0.80 26.99
CA LYS A 68 -6.04 -2.10 26.30
C LYS A 68 -5.52 -3.26 27.15
N ASP A 69 -4.31 -3.14 27.71
CA ASP A 69 -3.72 -4.21 28.51
C ASP A 69 -4.45 -4.39 29.86
N ILE A 70 -4.89 -3.29 30.49
CA ILE A 70 -5.71 -3.32 31.71
C ILE A 70 -7.05 -4.02 31.44
N ALA A 71 -7.75 -3.62 30.38
CA ALA A 71 -9.04 -4.23 30.01
C ALA A 71 -8.88 -5.73 29.73
N LYS A 72 -7.86 -6.12 28.96
CA LYS A 72 -7.54 -7.52 28.67
C LYS A 72 -7.26 -8.32 29.95
N ALA A 73 -6.47 -7.76 30.88
CA ALA A 73 -6.13 -8.44 32.11
C ALA A 73 -7.36 -8.66 33.01
N LEU A 74 -8.27 -7.68 33.09
CA LEU A 74 -9.52 -7.80 33.86
C LEU A 74 -10.50 -8.80 33.26
N GLU A 75 -10.61 -8.84 31.92
CA GLU A 75 -11.43 -9.83 31.21
C GLU A 75 -10.94 -11.25 31.52
N LEU A 76 -9.63 -11.48 31.45
CA LEU A 76 -9.02 -12.77 31.81
C LEU A 76 -9.21 -13.11 33.30
N ALA A 77 -9.16 -12.11 34.18
CA ALA A 77 -9.36 -12.31 35.62
C ALA A 77 -10.83 -12.58 35.98
N LYS A 78 -11.77 -12.16 35.11
CA LYS A 78 -13.21 -12.18 35.35
C LYS A 78 -13.61 -11.42 36.63
N LEU A 79 -13.01 -10.25 36.83
CA LEU A 79 -13.28 -9.38 37.99
C LEU A 79 -13.85 -8.03 37.55
N ASP A 80 -14.99 -7.65 38.13
CA ASP A 80 -15.57 -6.31 37.93
C ASP A 80 -15.10 -5.29 38.98
N ASN A 81 -14.59 -5.77 40.11
CA ASN A 81 -13.95 -4.98 41.17
C ASN A 81 -12.56 -5.56 41.44
N ALA A 82 -11.52 -4.75 41.30
CA ALA A 82 -10.14 -5.24 41.36
C ALA A 82 -9.15 -4.13 41.74
N VAL A 83 -8.00 -4.56 42.26
CA VAL A 83 -6.78 -3.75 42.29
C VAL A 83 -5.98 -4.07 41.04
N VAL A 84 -5.63 -3.04 40.27
CA VAL A 84 -4.81 -3.15 39.07
C VAL A 84 -3.48 -2.49 39.34
N LYS A 85 -2.40 -3.27 39.43
CA LYS A 85 -1.04 -2.75 39.55
C LYS A 85 -0.39 -2.76 38.18
N ILE A 86 0.07 -1.62 37.71
CA ILE A 86 0.86 -1.53 36.47
C ILE A 86 2.30 -1.17 36.80
N PHE A 87 3.24 -1.71 36.04
CA PHE A 87 4.65 -1.33 36.12
C PHE A 87 5.17 -0.99 34.73
N LEU A 88 6.12 -0.09 34.67
CA LEU A 88 6.89 0.23 33.48
C LEU A 88 8.38 0.17 33.84
N SER A 89 9.12 -0.78 33.27
CA SER A 89 10.58 -0.78 33.36
C SER A 89 11.21 -0.17 32.13
N ARG A 90 12.45 0.31 32.27
CA ARG A 90 13.22 0.85 31.13
C ARG A 90 13.43 -0.18 30.02
N GLY A 91 13.47 -1.47 30.35
CA GLY A 91 13.71 -2.55 29.40
C GLY A 91 14.77 -3.52 29.90
N GLU A 92 15.45 -4.18 28.98
CA GLU A 92 16.52 -5.14 29.28
C GLU A 92 17.90 -4.55 28.94
N SER A 93 18.91 -4.89 29.75
CA SER A 93 20.32 -4.55 29.49
C SER A 93 21.24 -5.61 30.09
N VAL A 94 22.47 -5.72 29.56
CA VAL A 94 23.40 -6.78 29.95
C VAL A 94 24.17 -6.46 31.23
N ARG A 95 24.93 -5.35 31.28
CA ARG A 95 25.78 -5.01 32.42
C ARG A 95 25.86 -3.50 32.66
N GLY A 96 25.96 -3.14 33.94
CA GLY A 96 26.24 -1.77 34.38
C GLY A 96 25.03 -0.85 34.32
N TYR A 97 25.25 0.41 34.69
CA TYR A 97 24.18 1.40 34.78
C TYR A 97 23.81 2.02 33.43
N GLY A 98 24.70 1.97 32.43
CA GLY A 98 24.46 2.44 31.07
C GLY A 98 23.39 1.62 30.32
N PHE A 99 22.77 2.23 29.32
CA PHE A 99 21.77 1.59 28.47
C PHE A 99 21.73 2.26 27.09
N ALA A 100 21.27 1.52 26.08
CA ALA A 100 21.10 2.04 24.73
C ALA A 100 19.98 3.08 24.66
N SER A 101 20.15 4.11 23.83
CA SER A 101 19.14 5.18 23.67
C SER A 101 17.81 4.67 23.13
N ASN A 102 17.81 3.61 22.34
CA ASN A 102 16.63 2.96 21.75
C ASN A 102 16.04 1.83 22.62
N ILE A 103 16.44 1.73 23.90
CA ILE A 103 15.96 0.69 24.80
C ILE A 103 14.42 0.70 24.88
N GLN A 104 13.83 -0.48 24.73
CA GLN A 104 12.38 -0.64 24.69
C GLN A 104 11.83 -0.93 26.09
N PRO A 105 10.88 -0.11 26.58
CA PRO A 105 10.31 -0.29 27.90
C PRO A 105 9.43 -1.54 27.97
N ILE A 106 9.43 -2.20 29.13
CA ILE A 106 8.61 -3.39 29.38
C ILE A 106 7.48 -3.02 30.32
N ARG A 107 6.24 -3.34 29.91
CA ARG A 107 5.02 -3.03 30.65
C ARG A 107 4.43 -4.27 31.29
N PHE A 108 3.94 -4.10 32.51
CA PHE A 108 3.34 -5.15 33.31
C PHE A 108 1.96 -4.71 33.76
N VAL A 109 1.00 -5.62 33.75
CA VAL A 109 -0.33 -5.43 34.34
C VAL A 109 -0.62 -6.61 35.23
N ILE A 110 -0.82 -6.36 36.52
CA ILE A 110 -1.20 -7.35 37.51
C ILE A 110 -2.60 -7.00 38.00
N VAL A 111 -3.54 -7.94 37.86
CA VAL A 111 -4.90 -7.82 38.39
C VAL A 111 -5.05 -8.72 39.59
N SER A 112 -5.56 -8.17 40.68
CA SER A 112 -5.82 -8.86 41.93
C SER A 112 -7.19 -8.47 42.49
N GLU A 113 -7.74 -9.33 43.36
CA GLU A 113 -8.99 -9.07 44.05
C GLU A 113 -8.87 -7.85 44.97
N MET A 114 -10.00 -7.17 45.21
CA MET A 114 -10.05 -6.11 46.22
C MET A 114 -9.87 -6.72 47.62
N PRO A 115 -9.13 -6.04 48.53
CA PRO A 115 -9.07 -6.46 49.93
C PRO A 115 -10.47 -6.53 50.54
N THR A 116 -10.80 -7.66 51.16
CA THR A 116 -12.12 -7.93 51.74
C THR A 116 -12.26 -7.41 53.18
N GLN A 117 -11.16 -7.29 53.91
CA GLN A 117 -11.11 -6.75 55.27
C GLN A 117 -10.10 -5.59 55.35
N MET A 118 -10.54 -4.46 55.90
CA MET A 118 -9.69 -3.31 56.18
C MET A 118 -10.16 -2.64 57.47
N PRO A 119 -9.24 -2.20 58.36
CA PRO A 119 -9.61 -1.45 59.54
C PRO A 119 -10.46 -0.21 59.20
N LEU A 120 -11.43 0.09 60.07
CA LEU A 120 -12.22 1.32 59.97
C LEU A 120 -11.40 2.54 60.41
N LYS A 121 -10.63 2.38 61.49
CA LYS A 121 -9.64 3.33 61.99
C LYS A 121 -8.28 2.63 62.09
N TYR A 122 -7.21 3.39 61.94
CA TYR A 122 -5.84 2.87 61.96
C TYR A 122 -5.12 3.33 63.22
N ALA A 123 -4.38 2.42 63.85
CA ALA A 123 -3.32 2.73 64.80
C ALA A 123 -2.00 2.92 64.04
N LEU A 124 -1.26 3.97 64.37
CA LEU A 124 0.06 4.25 63.79
C LEU A 124 1.17 4.12 64.84
N SER A 125 2.33 3.65 64.41
CA SER A 125 3.62 3.87 65.10
C SER A 125 4.51 4.84 64.30
N VAL A 126 5.69 5.16 64.83
CA VAL A 126 6.73 5.92 64.11
C VAL A 126 7.85 4.98 63.74
N CYS A 127 8.28 4.99 62.47
CA CYS A 127 9.25 4.01 61.97
C CYS A 127 10.67 4.42 62.36
N CYS A 128 11.55 3.44 62.63
CA CYS A 128 12.97 3.75 62.86
C CYS A 128 13.66 4.11 61.54
N SER A 129 13.25 3.50 60.42
CA SER A 129 13.70 3.88 59.08
C SER A 129 12.75 4.87 58.38
N GLY A 130 13.30 5.82 57.63
CA GLY A 130 12.58 6.86 56.91
C GLY A 130 12.98 7.00 55.44
N TYR A 131 12.86 8.21 54.92
CA TYR A 131 13.29 8.58 53.58
C TYR A 131 14.64 9.29 53.60
N ALA A 132 15.50 8.95 52.66
CA ALA A 132 16.62 9.80 52.27
C ALA A 132 16.13 10.96 51.38
N ASP A 133 16.76 12.12 51.53
CA ASP A 133 16.51 13.27 50.66
C ASP A 133 17.05 12.99 49.25
N ASN A 134 16.15 12.95 48.26
CA ASN A 134 16.51 12.85 46.84
C ASN A 134 15.44 13.51 45.97
N GLN A 135 15.65 14.79 45.65
CA GLN A 135 14.73 15.58 44.82
C GLN A 135 14.49 14.95 43.45
N LEU A 136 15.49 14.27 42.88
CA LEU A 136 15.41 13.59 41.58
C LEU A 136 14.50 12.35 41.59
N LEU A 137 14.13 11.84 42.76
CA LEU A 137 13.21 10.72 42.94
C LEU A 137 11.93 11.11 43.70
N SER A 138 11.87 12.34 44.20
CA SER A 138 10.72 12.89 44.91
C SER A 138 9.48 12.92 44.01
N ASN A 139 8.30 12.88 44.65
CA ASN A 139 6.97 12.99 44.03
C ASN A 139 6.55 11.89 43.05
N ILE A 140 7.46 11.04 42.55
CA ILE A 140 7.16 9.98 41.59
C ILE A 140 7.07 8.61 42.26
N LYS A 141 6.39 7.66 41.63
CA LYS A 141 6.18 6.31 42.16
C LYS A 141 7.13 5.29 41.52
N HIS A 142 8.43 5.50 41.75
CA HIS A 142 9.51 4.63 41.23
C HIS A 142 9.60 3.28 41.94
N CYS A 143 10.29 2.29 41.36
CA CYS A 143 10.36 0.93 41.89
C CYS A 143 11.41 0.69 42.99
N ASN A 144 12.33 1.63 43.22
CA ASN A 144 13.21 1.61 44.40
C ASN A 144 12.40 1.85 45.69
N ARG A 145 11.93 0.76 46.33
CA ARG A 145 11.00 0.80 47.47
C ARG A 145 11.58 0.18 48.75
N LEU A 146 12.90 0.00 48.81
CA LEU A 146 13.54 -0.67 49.94
C LEU A 146 13.34 0.08 51.26
N GLU A 147 13.33 1.42 51.24
CA GLU A 147 12.97 2.26 52.41
C GLU A 147 11.60 1.87 53.00
N GLN A 148 10.60 1.65 52.15
CA GLN A 148 9.27 1.24 52.60
C GLN A 148 9.25 -0.21 53.07
N ILE A 149 10.10 -1.08 52.53
CA ILE A 149 10.23 -2.46 53.01
C ILE A 149 10.85 -2.48 54.41
N LEU A 150 11.94 -1.74 54.64
CA LEU A 150 12.58 -1.59 55.95
C LEU A 150 11.62 -0.99 56.98
N ALA A 151 10.89 0.06 56.61
CA ALA A 151 9.90 0.66 57.50
C ALA A 151 8.77 -0.31 57.87
N ARG A 152 8.45 -1.26 56.99
CA ARG A 152 7.41 -2.27 57.23
C ARG A 152 7.91 -3.51 57.96
N SER A 153 9.21 -3.82 57.93
CA SER A 153 9.75 -4.96 58.69
C SER A 153 9.69 -4.75 60.21
N GLU A 154 9.58 -3.49 60.64
CA GLU A 154 9.48 -3.08 62.05
C GLU A 154 8.06 -2.68 62.45
N LEU A 155 7.05 -3.01 61.62
CA LEU A 155 5.69 -2.56 61.82
C LEU A 155 5.08 -3.17 63.09
N SER A 156 4.74 -2.32 64.06
CA SER A 156 4.15 -2.71 65.36
C SER A 156 2.68 -2.29 65.52
N ALA A 157 2.08 -1.70 64.48
CA ALA A 157 0.71 -1.18 64.45
C ALA A 157 0.08 -1.42 63.05
N ASP A 158 -1.11 -0.85 62.77
CA ASP A 158 -1.76 -1.02 61.46
C ASP A 158 -0.98 -0.32 60.32
N GLU A 159 -0.36 0.83 60.65
CA GLU A 159 0.59 1.51 59.77
C GLU A 159 1.68 2.24 60.55
N CYS A 160 2.63 2.86 59.85
CA CYS A 160 3.77 3.50 60.47
C CYS A 160 4.21 4.76 59.73
N ILE A 161 4.52 5.80 60.49
CA ILE A 161 4.90 7.12 60.00
C ILE A 161 6.36 7.10 59.58
N MET A 162 6.61 7.45 58.33
CA MET A 162 7.95 7.62 57.77
C MET A 162 8.36 9.09 57.80
N LEU A 163 9.57 9.33 58.32
CA LEU A 163 10.17 10.65 58.45
C LEU A 163 11.21 10.92 57.36
N ASP A 164 11.58 12.18 57.15
CA ASP A 164 12.81 12.55 56.44
C ASP A 164 14.04 12.52 57.37
N ASN A 165 15.24 12.76 56.82
CA ASN A 165 16.49 12.82 57.56
C ASN A 165 16.52 13.94 58.64
N ASN A 166 15.58 14.89 58.62
CA ASN A 166 15.47 15.96 59.59
C ASN A 166 14.38 15.69 60.63
N GLY A 167 13.82 14.47 60.67
CA GLY A 167 12.77 14.07 61.60
C GLY A 167 11.38 14.65 61.27
N ASN A 168 11.16 15.18 60.07
CA ASN A 168 9.85 15.66 59.65
C ASN A 168 8.98 14.53 59.11
N VAL A 169 7.69 14.60 59.38
CA VAL A 169 6.69 13.68 58.86
C VAL A 169 6.57 13.86 57.34
N ILE A 170 6.67 12.76 56.59
CA ILE A 170 6.53 12.75 55.13
C ILE A 170 5.31 11.96 54.67
N SER A 171 5.20 10.71 55.13
CA SER A 171 4.13 9.81 54.71
C SER A 171 3.93 8.69 55.72
N VAL A 172 3.03 7.77 55.39
CA VAL A 172 3.05 6.42 55.98
C VAL A 172 3.68 5.45 54.96
N THR A 173 4.00 4.22 55.33
CA THR A 173 4.73 3.25 54.48
C THR A 173 4.04 2.97 53.15
N GLN A 174 2.70 3.03 53.12
CA GLN A 174 1.90 2.77 51.92
C GLN A 174 0.80 3.82 51.65
N GLY A 175 1.05 5.09 51.96
CA GLY A 175 0.07 6.17 51.73
C GLY A 175 0.58 7.54 52.13
N ASN A 176 -0.19 8.57 51.81
CA ASN A 176 0.07 9.92 52.32
C ASN A 176 -0.64 10.14 53.66
N ILE A 177 -0.08 11.03 54.48
CA ILE A 177 -0.63 11.43 55.77
C ILE A 177 -1.11 12.89 55.72
N PHE A 178 -2.17 13.15 56.46
CA PHE A 178 -2.82 14.44 56.60
C PHE A 178 -3.20 14.65 58.05
N ALA A 179 -3.27 15.91 58.45
CA ALA A 179 -3.75 16.29 59.77
C ALA A 179 -4.67 17.50 59.66
N VAL A 180 -5.51 17.70 60.67
CA VAL A 180 -6.39 18.85 60.77
C VAL A 180 -6.13 19.52 62.11
N LYS A 181 -5.87 20.83 62.09
CA LYS A 181 -5.72 21.64 63.29
C LYS A 181 -6.57 22.90 63.16
N SER A 182 -7.52 23.07 64.07
CA SER A 182 -8.44 24.20 64.11
C SER A 182 -9.11 24.46 62.75
N GLY A 183 -9.53 23.39 62.06
CA GLY A 183 -10.18 23.46 60.75
C GLY A 183 -9.23 23.61 59.54
N VAL A 184 -7.93 23.76 59.74
CA VAL A 184 -6.92 23.85 58.68
C VAL A 184 -6.42 22.47 58.31
N LEU A 185 -6.49 22.10 57.03
CA LEU A 185 -5.93 20.84 56.51
C LEU A 185 -4.43 20.99 56.27
N LEU A 186 -3.65 20.17 56.95
CA LEU A 186 -2.19 20.09 56.85
C LEU A 186 -1.78 18.81 56.11
N THR A 187 -0.76 18.90 55.25
CA THR A 187 -0.06 17.73 54.72
C THR A 187 1.40 18.06 54.44
N PRO A 188 2.32 17.08 54.58
CA PRO A 188 3.72 17.30 54.28
C PRO A 188 3.98 17.80 52.85
N ASN A 189 4.98 18.68 52.71
CA ASN A 189 5.63 18.93 51.43
C ASN A 189 6.48 17.71 51.03
N LEU A 190 6.55 17.44 49.72
CA LEU A 190 7.20 16.26 49.14
C LEU A 190 8.32 16.64 48.15
N ASP A 191 8.85 17.87 48.20
CA ASP A 191 9.87 18.34 47.26
C ASP A 191 11.19 17.56 47.34
N LYS A 192 11.51 16.99 48.51
CA LYS A 192 12.76 16.25 48.72
C LYS A 192 12.61 14.74 48.68
N CYS A 193 11.46 14.21 49.10
CA CYS A 193 11.21 12.78 49.20
C CYS A 193 9.70 12.48 49.28
N GLY A 194 9.36 11.20 49.32
CA GLY A 194 7.97 10.74 49.33
C GLY A 194 7.28 10.78 47.97
N ILE A 195 6.00 10.38 47.96
CA ILE A 195 5.23 10.12 46.74
C ILE A 195 4.00 11.03 46.70
N ALA A 196 3.82 11.78 45.62
CA ALA A 196 2.62 12.60 45.43
C ALA A 196 1.41 11.72 45.06
N GLY A 197 0.65 11.26 46.05
CA GLY A 197 -0.54 10.42 45.89
C GLY A 197 -1.58 10.99 44.90
N THR A 198 -2.15 10.15 44.03
CA THR A 198 -3.30 10.56 43.19
C THR A 198 -4.51 10.95 44.05
N ARG A 199 -4.70 10.26 45.19
CA ARG A 199 -5.69 10.64 46.20
C ARG A 199 -5.32 11.92 46.92
N ARG A 200 -4.03 12.15 47.22
CA ARG A 200 -3.57 13.40 47.85
C ARG A 200 -3.99 14.62 47.04
N ALA A 201 -3.72 14.63 45.73
CA ALA A 201 -4.14 15.74 44.86
C ALA A 201 -5.66 15.95 44.89
N ALA A 202 -6.45 14.86 44.82
CA ALA A 202 -7.91 14.94 44.89
C ALA A 202 -8.41 15.47 46.24
N ILE A 203 -7.77 15.07 47.35
CA ILE A 203 -8.14 15.50 48.71
C ILE A 203 -7.88 16.99 48.90
N LEU A 204 -6.70 17.47 48.49
CA LEU A 204 -6.37 18.90 48.58
C LEU A 204 -7.39 19.74 47.82
N LYS A 205 -7.71 19.33 46.59
CA LYS A 205 -8.74 20.00 45.79
C LYS A 205 -10.11 19.98 46.47
N ILE A 206 -10.55 18.81 46.94
CA ILE A 206 -11.85 18.67 47.62
C ILE A 206 -11.90 19.53 48.89
N ALA A 207 -10.81 19.62 49.64
CA ALA A 207 -10.73 20.45 50.84
C ALA A 207 -10.91 21.94 50.49
N THR A 208 -10.21 22.43 49.47
CA THR A 208 -10.38 23.80 48.96
C THR A 208 -11.81 24.04 48.45
N ASP A 209 -12.37 23.10 47.68
CA ASP A 209 -13.75 23.18 47.17
C ASP A 209 -14.81 23.20 48.30
N LEU A 210 -14.46 22.67 49.49
CA LEU A 210 -15.30 22.70 50.70
C LEU A 210 -15.06 23.91 51.60
N GLY A 211 -14.20 24.86 51.17
CA GLY A 211 -13.86 26.06 51.92
C GLY A 211 -12.86 25.84 53.06
N LEU A 212 -12.17 24.71 53.12
CA LEU A 212 -11.11 24.48 54.12
C LEU A 212 -9.83 25.21 53.70
N GLN A 213 -9.17 25.84 54.67
CA GLN A 213 -7.80 26.31 54.47
C GLN A 213 -6.87 25.09 54.34
N VAL A 214 -6.00 25.11 53.34
CA VAL A 214 -5.05 24.02 53.05
C VAL A 214 -3.62 24.54 53.15
N LYS A 215 -2.79 23.88 53.96
CA LYS A 215 -1.36 24.20 54.11
C LYS A 215 -0.51 22.98 53.81
N VAL A 216 0.23 23.06 52.70
CA VAL A 216 1.28 22.10 52.35
C VAL A 216 2.60 22.66 52.86
N GLY A 217 3.31 21.92 53.71
CA GLY A 217 4.55 22.42 54.30
C GLY A 217 5.26 21.42 55.20
N LYS A 218 6.26 21.91 55.95
CA LYS A 218 6.96 21.13 56.97
C LYS A 218 5.99 20.74 58.08
N LEU A 219 6.02 19.48 58.50
CA LEU A 219 5.20 18.94 59.58
C LEU A 219 6.08 18.10 60.50
N THR A 220 6.30 18.55 61.74
CA THR A 220 7.05 17.79 62.74
C THR A 220 6.14 16.76 63.42
N LEU A 221 6.73 15.76 64.07
CA LEU A 221 5.97 14.81 64.88
C LEU A 221 5.17 15.50 65.99
N GLN A 222 5.77 16.48 66.68
CA GLN A 222 5.08 17.23 67.72
C GLN A 222 3.87 17.98 67.15
N ALA A 223 4.05 18.68 66.02
CA ALA A 223 2.95 19.38 65.37
C ALA A 223 1.83 18.43 64.93
N LEU A 224 2.17 17.20 64.51
CA LEU A 224 1.20 16.16 64.19
C LEU A 224 0.42 15.68 65.43
N PHE A 225 1.09 15.52 66.58
CA PHE A 225 0.44 15.13 67.85
C PHE A 225 -0.51 16.20 68.40
N ASP A 226 -0.21 17.46 68.14
CA ASP A 226 -1.00 18.62 68.55
C ASP A 226 -2.19 18.91 67.61
N CYS A 227 -2.43 18.07 66.60
CA CYS A 227 -3.58 18.19 65.70
C CYS A 227 -4.84 17.55 66.31
N ASP A 228 -6.00 18.03 65.85
CA ASP A 228 -7.32 17.54 66.27
C ASP A 228 -7.65 16.19 65.62
N GLU A 229 -7.36 16.07 64.31
CA GLU A 229 -7.59 14.87 63.53
C GLU A 229 -6.32 14.48 62.75
N VAL A 230 -6.07 13.18 62.59
CA VAL A 230 -5.07 12.65 61.67
C VAL A 230 -5.72 11.58 60.81
N PHE A 231 -5.35 11.54 59.53
CA PHE A 231 -5.82 10.51 58.61
C PHE A 231 -4.78 10.17 57.54
N ILE A 232 -4.91 8.96 56.99
CA ILE A 232 -4.06 8.47 55.92
C ILE A 232 -4.87 8.20 54.65
N SER A 233 -4.21 8.25 53.51
CA SER A 233 -4.86 7.95 52.24
C SER A 233 -3.95 7.32 51.20
N ASN A 234 -4.52 6.34 50.48
CA ASN A 234 -3.98 5.83 49.23
C ASN A 234 -5.12 5.42 48.28
N SER A 235 -4.79 5.00 47.06
CA SER A 235 -5.78 4.66 46.03
C SER A 235 -6.74 3.54 46.40
N VAL A 236 -6.29 2.59 47.24
CA VAL A 236 -7.01 1.35 47.60
C VAL A 236 -7.88 1.57 48.84
N ILE A 237 -7.32 2.10 49.93
CA ILE A 237 -8.03 2.25 51.22
C ILE A 237 -8.92 3.50 51.27
N GLY A 238 -8.75 4.45 50.34
CA GLY A 238 -9.46 5.74 50.36
C GLY A 238 -8.89 6.66 51.43
N ILE A 239 -9.75 7.32 52.21
CA ILE A 239 -9.38 8.05 53.43
C ILE A 239 -9.69 7.16 54.63
N LYS A 240 -8.73 7.03 55.55
CA LYS A 240 -8.89 6.28 56.80
C LYS A 240 -8.44 7.13 57.97
N SER A 241 -9.33 7.29 58.96
CA SER A 241 -9.03 7.98 60.21
C SER A 241 -7.95 7.24 60.99
N VAL A 242 -7.10 8.00 61.66
CA VAL A 242 -6.14 7.48 62.63
C VAL A 242 -6.74 7.63 64.02
N SER A 243 -6.81 6.54 64.78
CA SER A 243 -7.31 6.54 66.17
C SER A 243 -6.19 6.75 67.17
N THR A 244 -4.99 6.26 66.89
CA THR A 244 -3.84 6.35 67.79
C THR A 244 -2.56 6.57 67.00
N ILE A 245 -1.63 7.34 67.56
CA ILE A 245 -0.23 7.34 67.15
C ILE A 245 0.60 7.10 68.41
N ASN A 246 1.29 5.95 68.47
CA ASN A 246 1.88 5.44 69.71
C ASN A 246 0.84 5.50 70.86
N LYS A 247 1.10 6.31 71.90
CA LYS A 247 0.20 6.48 73.06
C LYS A 247 -0.84 7.61 72.89
N ARG A 248 -0.69 8.48 71.88
CA ARG A 248 -1.59 9.63 71.66
C ARG A 248 -2.87 9.16 70.97
N GLN A 249 -4.04 9.44 71.57
CA GLN A 249 -5.35 9.07 71.01
C GLN A 249 -6.05 10.23 70.29
N PHE A 250 -6.59 9.99 69.10
CA PHE A 250 -7.37 10.95 68.34
C PHE A 250 -8.84 10.53 68.36
N THR A 251 -9.69 11.36 68.97
CA THR A 251 -11.13 11.09 69.13
C THR A 251 -11.98 11.85 68.11
N GLN A 252 -11.47 12.96 67.56
CA GLN A 252 -12.16 13.78 66.57
C GLN A 252 -11.86 13.28 65.14
N HIS A 253 -12.91 13.15 64.32
CA HIS A 253 -12.79 12.68 62.92
C HIS A 253 -13.81 13.34 61.98
N THR A 254 -14.41 14.46 62.36
CA THR A 254 -15.55 15.05 61.65
C THR A 254 -15.16 15.53 60.26
N ILE A 255 -14.06 16.26 60.13
CA ILE A 255 -13.55 16.75 58.85
C ILE A 255 -13.06 15.58 58.00
N THR A 256 -12.35 14.63 58.62
CA THR A 256 -11.88 13.40 57.96
C THR A 256 -13.05 12.60 57.34
N GLN A 257 -14.13 12.39 58.10
CA GLN A 257 -15.31 11.67 57.61
C GLN A 257 -16.03 12.45 56.51
N LYS A 258 -16.12 13.78 56.62
CA LYS A 258 -16.67 14.65 55.56
C LYS A 258 -15.86 14.51 54.27
N LEU A 259 -14.54 14.62 54.35
CA LEU A 259 -13.63 14.44 53.20
C LEU A 259 -13.75 13.03 52.61
N ALA A 260 -13.82 11.99 53.43
CA ALA A 260 -13.97 10.60 52.97
C ALA A 260 -15.27 10.39 52.17
N ARG A 261 -16.40 10.87 52.68
CA ARG A 261 -17.70 10.80 51.98
C ARG A 261 -17.67 11.55 50.64
N VAL A 262 -17.09 12.75 50.62
CA VAL A 262 -17.00 13.56 49.39
C VAL A 262 -16.04 12.93 48.39
N LEU A 263 -14.89 12.41 48.81
CA LEU A 263 -13.93 11.72 47.95
C LEU A 263 -14.54 10.49 47.28
N GLN A 264 -15.31 9.69 48.02
CA GLN A 264 -16.03 8.53 47.49
C GLN A 264 -17.00 8.93 46.38
N LYS A 265 -17.82 9.98 46.59
CA LYS A 265 -18.72 10.53 45.57
C LYS A 265 -17.94 11.13 44.38
N HIS A 266 -16.84 11.83 44.66
CA HIS A 266 -16.00 12.49 43.66
C HIS A 266 -15.38 11.49 42.69
N GLY A 267 -14.90 10.33 43.19
CA GLY A 267 -14.34 9.28 42.35
C GLY A 267 -15.32 8.62 41.39
N LEU A 268 -16.63 8.65 41.70
CA LEU A 268 -17.67 8.09 40.84
C LEU A 268 -18.16 9.05 39.75
N LYS A 269 -17.77 10.33 39.80
CA LYS A 269 -18.08 11.33 38.76
C LYS A 269 -17.43 10.93 37.43
N ARG A 270 -18.11 11.20 36.31
CA ARG A 270 -17.67 10.81 34.95
C ARG A 270 -16.23 11.22 34.63
N LYS A 271 -15.82 12.42 35.02
CA LYS A 271 -14.45 12.93 34.77
C LYS A 271 -13.34 12.19 35.53
N ASN A 272 -13.69 11.46 36.59
CA ASN A 272 -12.74 10.78 37.47
C ASN A 272 -12.79 9.27 37.32
N LYS A 273 -13.44 8.76 36.28
CA LYS A 273 -13.49 7.32 36.01
C LYS A 273 -13.38 7.06 34.51
N HIS A 274 -12.61 6.04 34.15
CA HIS A 274 -12.50 5.58 32.77
C HIS A 274 -13.25 4.25 32.62
N PRO A 275 -14.27 4.14 31.74
CA PRO A 275 -14.93 2.86 31.49
C PRO A 275 -13.97 1.91 30.76
N LEU A 276 -13.80 0.68 31.26
CA LEU A 276 -12.89 -0.30 30.64
C LEU A 276 -13.59 -1.27 29.69
N LYS A 277 -14.90 -1.45 29.84
CA LYS A 277 -15.75 -2.11 28.85
C LYS A 277 -16.41 -1.00 28.02
N PRO A 278 -16.39 -1.06 26.67
CA PRO A 278 -17.22 -0.17 25.88
C PRO A 278 -18.67 -0.37 26.33
N LYS A 279 -19.42 0.72 26.54
CA LYS A 279 -20.87 0.62 26.72
C LYS A 279 -21.38 -0.22 25.55
N LYS A 280 -22.11 -1.31 25.81
CA LYS A 280 -22.96 -1.94 24.80
C LYS A 280 -24.07 -0.94 24.45
N ILE A 281 -23.70 0.12 23.72
CA ILE A 281 -24.63 0.99 23.03
C ILE A 281 -25.13 0.17 21.86
N ILE A 282 -26.45 0.16 21.70
CA ILE A 282 -27.23 -0.46 20.65
C ILE A 282 -26.59 -0.14 19.27
N ARG A 283 -25.67 -0.99 18.80
CA ARG A 283 -25.04 -0.91 17.48
C ARG A 283 -25.53 -1.98 16.53
N LYS A 284 -26.29 -2.99 16.99
CA LYS A 284 -26.74 -4.09 16.14
C LYS A 284 -27.58 -3.60 14.95
N SER A 285 -28.45 -2.61 15.14
CA SER A 285 -29.28 -2.04 14.05
C SER A 285 -28.46 -1.26 13.02
N LEU A 286 -27.53 -0.39 13.44
CA LEU A 286 -26.65 0.34 12.52
C LEU A 286 -25.65 -0.56 11.78
N THR A 287 -25.14 -1.61 12.44
CA THR A 287 -24.26 -2.57 11.79
C THR A 287 -25.01 -3.43 10.78
N ILE A 288 -26.26 -3.84 11.07
CA ILE A 288 -27.09 -4.57 10.10
C ILE A 288 -27.44 -3.67 8.91
N VAL A 289 -27.83 -2.41 9.13
CA VAL A 289 -28.11 -1.46 8.05
C VAL A 289 -26.85 -1.20 7.22
N ALA A 290 -25.68 -1.04 7.86
CA ALA A 290 -24.42 -0.88 7.15
C ALA A 290 -24.02 -2.13 6.35
N ILE A 291 -24.22 -3.33 6.90
CA ILE A 291 -23.98 -4.59 6.19
C ILE A 291 -24.94 -4.71 5.01
N LEU A 292 -26.23 -4.45 5.19
CA LEU A 292 -27.23 -4.50 4.13
C LEU A 292 -26.93 -3.48 3.02
N ALA A 293 -26.51 -2.27 3.39
CA ALA A 293 -26.10 -1.24 2.43
C ALA A 293 -24.83 -1.64 1.67
N LEU A 294 -23.84 -2.24 2.34
CA LEU A 294 -22.62 -2.74 1.70
C LEU A 294 -22.89 -3.93 0.78
N THR A 295 -23.75 -4.88 1.19
CA THR A 295 -24.12 -6.03 0.36
C THR A 295 -24.94 -5.60 -0.85
N TRP A 296 -25.86 -4.64 -0.67
CA TRP A 296 -26.63 -4.07 -1.78
C TRP A 296 -25.72 -3.29 -2.75
N SER A 297 -24.78 -2.49 -2.21
CA SER A 297 -23.80 -1.77 -3.04
C SER A 297 -22.87 -2.71 -3.81
N TYR A 298 -22.41 -3.80 -3.19
CA TYR A 298 -21.60 -4.80 -3.87
C TYR A 298 -22.39 -5.49 -4.98
N TRP A 299 -23.62 -5.92 -4.70
CA TRP A 299 -24.51 -6.54 -5.67
C TRP A 299 -24.91 -5.59 -6.82
N ALA A 300 -25.13 -4.31 -6.53
CA ALA A 300 -25.51 -3.31 -7.53
C ALA A 300 -24.34 -2.84 -8.41
N ASN A 301 -23.10 -2.93 -7.90
CA ASN A 301 -21.89 -2.58 -8.64
C ASN A 301 -21.42 -3.67 -9.61
N THR A 302 -22.10 -4.81 -9.74
CA THR A 302 -21.67 -5.87 -10.67
C THR A 302 -22.32 -5.74 -12.04
N ILE A 303 -21.52 -5.81 -13.10
CA ILE A 303 -21.99 -5.94 -14.49
C ILE A 303 -22.49 -7.36 -14.77
N GLN A 304 -23.52 -7.51 -15.62
CA GLN A 304 -24.21 -8.78 -15.92
C GLN A 304 -23.76 -9.51 -17.19
N VAL A 305 -22.72 -9.04 -17.88
CA VAL A 305 -22.24 -9.68 -19.12
C VAL A 305 -21.49 -10.98 -18.82
N THR A 306 -21.80 -12.04 -19.58
CA THR A 306 -21.12 -13.35 -19.48
C THR A 306 -19.91 -13.46 -20.41
N GLU A 307 -19.93 -12.72 -21.51
CA GLU A 307 -18.83 -12.62 -22.48
C GLU A 307 -18.41 -11.15 -22.64
N PRO A 308 -17.12 -10.87 -22.91
CA PRO A 308 -16.68 -9.52 -23.22
C PRO A 308 -17.44 -8.92 -24.39
N MET A 309 -17.93 -7.70 -24.23
CA MET A 309 -18.62 -6.95 -25.27
C MET A 309 -18.10 -5.52 -25.38
N VAL A 310 -18.35 -4.89 -26.52
CA VAL A 310 -18.00 -3.48 -26.74
C VAL A 310 -19.26 -2.65 -26.72
N TYR A 311 -19.28 -1.66 -25.84
CA TYR A 311 -20.40 -0.73 -25.70
C TYR A 311 -20.08 0.59 -26.39
N HIS A 312 -20.96 1.05 -27.28
CA HIS A 312 -20.82 2.33 -27.95
C HIS A 312 -21.60 3.40 -27.19
N LEU A 313 -20.90 4.40 -26.68
CA LEU A 313 -21.47 5.58 -26.04
C LEU A 313 -21.59 6.71 -27.09
N PRO A 314 -22.79 7.01 -27.61
CA PRO A 314 -22.97 7.94 -28.72
C PRO A 314 -22.63 9.39 -28.34
N GLN A 315 -22.35 10.20 -29.36
CA GLN A 315 -22.08 11.63 -29.18
C GLN A 315 -23.32 12.34 -28.61
N GLY A 316 -23.13 13.16 -27.57
CA GLY A 316 -24.23 13.88 -26.90
C GLY A 316 -25.04 13.04 -25.91
N ALA A 317 -24.65 11.79 -25.65
CA ALA A 317 -25.28 10.96 -24.62
C ALA A 317 -25.16 11.60 -23.23
N ASN A 318 -26.24 11.57 -22.46
CA ASN A 318 -26.25 11.98 -21.05
C ASN A 318 -26.35 10.75 -20.14
N ILE A 319 -26.05 10.94 -18.85
CA ILE A 319 -26.02 9.82 -17.89
C ILE A 319 -27.35 9.07 -17.79
N VAL A 320 -28.49 9.74 -18.00
CA VAL A 320 -29.81 9.09 -17.94
C VAL A 320 -30.03 8.22 -19.17
N SER A 321 -29.74 8.73 -20.38
CA SER A 321 -29.87 7.94 -21.61
C SER A 321 -28.91 6.75 -21.62
N THR A 322 -27.69 6.92 -21.12
CA THR A 322 -26.70 5.84 -21.01
C THR A 322 -27.14 4.75 -20.02
N ILE A 323 -27.68 5.13 -18.87
CA ILE A 323 -28.19 4.16 -17.89
C ILE A 323 -29.34 3.33 -18.48
N ASN A 324 -30.29 3.98 -19.17
CA ASN A 324 -31.43 3.29 -19.76
C ASN A 324 -30.98 2.29 -20.85
N ASP A 325 -30.07 2.70 -21.75
CA ASP A 325 -29.55 1.81 -22.80
C ASP A 325 -28.71 0.65 -22.22
N LEU A 326 -27.96 0.87 -21.14
CA LEU A 326 -27.26 -0.22 -20.43
C LEU A 326 -28.21 -1.18 -19.73
N GLU A 327 -29.34 -0.69 -19.20
CA GLU A 327 -30.39 -1.51 -18.58
C GLU A 327 -31.12 -2.35 -19.63
N GLU A 328 -31.54 -1.75 -20.75
CA GLU A 328 -32.21 -2.44 -21.86
C GLU A 328 -31.35 -3.56 -22.45
N ARG A 329 -30.02 -3.36 -22.48
CA ARG A 329 -29.05 -4.38 -22.93
C ARG A 329 -28.73 -5.43 -21.86
N GLY A 330 -29.30 -5.32 -20.65
CA GLY A 330 -29.05 -6.24 -19.54
C GLY A 330 -27.62 -6.18 -19.00
N VAL A 331 -26.92 -5.05 -19.17
CA VAL A 331 -25.52 -4.90 -18.74
C VAL A 331 -25.43 -4.59 -17.24
N ILE A 332 -26.44 -3.90 -16.69
CA ILE A 332 -26.44 -3.37 -15.32
C ILE A 332 -27.62 -3.91 -14.51
N ARG A 333 -27.44 -4.05 -13.19
CA ARG A 333 -28.48 -4.55 -12.28
C ARG A 333 -29.37 -3.49 -11.66
N SER A 334 -28.84 -2.28 -11.49
CA SER A 334 -29.53 -1.22 -10.74
C SER A 334 -29.27 0.16 -11.35
N PRO A 335 -30.19 0.67 -12.19
CA PRO A 335 -30.15 2.04 -12.69
C PRO A 335 -30.03 3.08 -11.58
N PHE A 336 -30.73 2.85 -10.46
CA PHE A 336 -30.74 3.72 -9.30
C PHE A 336 -29.36 3.86 -8.65
N PHE A 337 -28.60 2.76 -8.54
CA PHE A 337 -27.24 2.78 -8.00
C PHE A 337 -26.31 3.66 -8.84
N ILE A 338 -26.32 3.48 -10.16
CA ILE A 338 -25.48 4.24 -11.10
C ILE A 338 -25.85 5.71 -11.11
N ARG A 339 -27.14 6.03 -11.13
CA ARG A 339 -27.63 7.42 -11.09
C ARG A 339 -27.19 8.13 -9.80
N THR A 340 -27.20 7.43 -8.67
CA THR A 340 -26.78 7.98 -7.38
C THR A 340 -25.27 8.13 -7.31
N ALA A 341 -24.52 7.09 -7.71
CA ALA A 341 -23.07 7.10 -7.68
C ALA A 341 -22.46 8.14 -8.64
N SER A 342 -22.99 8.25 -9.87
CA SER A 342 -22.54 9.25 -10.85
C SER A 342 -22.72 10.69 -10.37
N LYS A 343 -23.79 10.99 -9.63
CA LYS A 343 -23.98 12.30 -8.99
C LYS A 343 -22.99 12.55 -7.85
N ILE A 344 -22.79 11.58 -6.96
CA ILE A 344 -21.87 11.71 -5.82
C ILE A 344 -20.42 11.88 -6.29
N LEU A 345 -20.02 11.14 -7.33
CA LEU A 345 -18.68 11.20 -7.92
C LEU A 345 -18.50 12.36 -8.91
N GLY A 346 -19.57 13.06 -9.28
CA GLY A 346 -19.53 14.17 -10.25
C GLY A 346 -19.18 13.74 -11.67
N PHE A 347 -19.63 12.54 -12.08
CA PHE A 347 -19.41 11.93 -13.39
C PHE A 347 -20.55 12.19 -14.38
N ASP A 348 -21.70 12.64 -13.89
CA ASP A 348 -22.95 12.86 -14.63
C ASP A 348 -22.84 13.82 -15.83
N THR A 349 -21.88 14.73 -15.82
CA THR A 349 -21.65 15.74 -16.87
C THR A 349 -20.37 15.54 -17.68
N LYS A 350 -19.59 14.48 -17.39
CA LYS A 350 -18.23 14.29 -17.93
C LYS A 350 -18.09 13.07 -18.84
N LEU A 351 -19.20 12.51 -19.30
CA LEU A 351 -19.20 11.33 -20.16
C LEU A 351 -18.58 11.68 -21.52
N LYS A 352 -17.56 10.92 -21.93
CA LYS A 352 -16.91 11.08 -23.23
C LYS A 352 -17.41 10.01 -24.17
N THR A 353 -17.81 10.41 -25.37
CA THR A 353 -18.20 9.48 -26.44
C THR A 353 -17.06 8.54 -26.81
N GLY A 354 -17.38 7.30 -27.15
CA GLY A 354 -16.39 6.29 -27.50
C GLY A 354 -16.95 4.87 -27.42
N TYR A 355 -16.11 3.91 -27.76
CA TYR A 355 -16.38 2.49 -27.61
C TYR A 355 -15.64 1.97 -26.40
N TYR A 356 -16.32 1.27 -25.50
CA TYR A 356 -15.75 0.85 -24.21
C TYR A 356 -15.84 -0.65 -24.06
N ASP A 357 -14.75 -1.27 -23.60
CA ASP A 357 -14.72 -2.69 -23.30
C ASP A 357 -15.48 -2.95 -22.00
N ILE A 358 -16.50 -3.81 -22.08
CA ILE A 358 -17.23 -4.33 -20.93
C ILE A 358 -16.88 -5.80 -20.80
N VAL A 359 -16.18 -6.14 -19.71
CA VAL A 359 -15.74 -7.52 -19.45
C VAL A 359 -16.49 -8.13 -18.26
N PRO A 360 -16.62 -9.47 -18.20
CA PRO A 360 -17.18 -10.13 -17.03
C PRO A 360 -16.41 -9.74 -15.76
N ASN A 361 -17.15 -9.62 -14.64
CA ASN A 361 -16.63 -9.22 -13.32
C ASN A 361 -16.11 -7.76 -13.21
N MET A 362 -16.27 -6.93 -14.24
CA MET A 362 -16.02 -5.48 -14.13
C MET A 362 -17.07 -4.82 -13.22
N GLY A 363 -16.65 -3.85 -12.43
CA GLY A 363 -17.54 -3.00 -11.65
C GLY A 363 -18.23 -1.96 -12.51
N VAL A 364 -19.49 -1.66 -12.19
CA VAL A 364 -20.24 -0.60 -12.87
C VAL A 364 -19.60 0.78 -12.64
N LEU A 365 -19.00 1.00 -11.47
CA LEU A 365 -18.21 2.21 -11.20
C LEU A 365 -16.95 2.30 -12.07
N ASP A 366 -16.28 1.17 -12.34
CA ASP A 366 -15.10 1.13 -13.21
C ASP A 366 -15.50 1.48 -14.66
N LEU A 367 -16.67 1.00 -15.11
CA LEU A 367 -17.23 1.37 -16.41
C LEU A 367 -17.55 2.87 -16.50
N LEU A 368 -18.13 3.46 -15.45
CA LEU A 368 -18.38 4.90 -15.41
C LEU A 368 -17.08 5.71 -15.42
N GLU A 369 -16.05 5.26 -14.71
CA GLU A 369 -14.73 5.89 -14.74
C GLU A 369 -14.11 5.81 -16.14
N ASN A 370 -14.28 4.69 -16.84
CA ASN A 370 -13.83 4.56 -18.23
C ASN A 370 -14.51 5.58 -19.14
N PHE A 371 -15.83 5.80 -18.99
CA PHE A 371 -16.55 6.83 -19.76
C PHE A 371 -16.03 8.24 -19.50
N VAL A 372 -15.60 8.55 -18.28
CA VAL A 372 -15.08 9.89 -17.93
C VAL A 372 -13.63 10.07 -18.38
N SER A 373 -12.81 9.03 -18.26
CA SER A 373 -11.39 9.07 -18.62
C SER A 373 -11.14 8.93 -20.13
N ALA A 374 -12.13 8.45 -20.90
CA ALA A 374 -11.98 8.07 -22.32
C ALA A 374 -10.93 6.97 -22.55
N THR A 375 -10.91 5.96 -21.67
CA THR A 375 -10.27 4.68 -21.95
C THR A 375 -11.10 3.89 -22.95
N VAL A 376 -10.98 4.28 -24.22
CA VAL A 376 -11.65 3.63 -25.36
C VAL A 376 -11.05 2.24 -25.59
N ALA A 377 -11.87 1.31 -26.07
CA ALA A 377 -11.47 -0.03 -26.50
C ALA A 377 -10.46 0.06 -27.64
N GLU A 378 -9.27 -0.50 -27.42
CA GLU A 378 -8.18 -0.49 -28.38
C GLU A 378 -7.82 -1.90 -28.80
N ARG A 379 -7.41 -2.02 -30.06
CA ARG A 379 -6.91 -3.27 -30.65
C ARG A 379 -5.61 -2.99 -31.40
N ASN A 380 -4.75 -3.98 -31.48
CA ASN A 380 -3.54 -3.91 -32.28
C ASN A 380 -3.76 -4.69 -33.57
N ILE A 381 -3.43 -4.08 -34.70
CA ILE A 381 -3.43 -4.75 -36.01
C ILE A 381 -2.01 -4.79 -36.52
N THR A 382 -1.51 -6.00 -36.80
CA THR A 382 -0.18 -6.18 -37.38
C THR A 382 -0.27 -6.36 -38.89
N LEU A 383 0.34 -5.45 -39.63
CA LEU A 383 0.61 -5.58 -41.06
C LEU A 383 1.96 -6.29 -41.22
N ILE A 384 1.93 -7.57 -41.60
CA ILE A 384 3.14 -8.40 -41.70
C ILE A 384 3.90 -8.08 -42.99
N GLU A 385 5.23 -8.02 -42.92
CA GLU A 385 6.12 -7.84 -44.08
C GLU A 385 5.99 -8.94 -45.16
N GLY A 386 6.41 -8.63 -46.40
CA GLY A 386 6.37 -9.58 -47.52
C GLY A 386 4.96 -9.87 -48.06
N LYS A 387 3.96 -9.06 -47.68
CA LYS A 387 2.56 -9.13 -48.13
C LYS A 387 2.26 -8.04 -49.16
N THR A 388 1.25 -8.25 -49.99
CA THR A 388 0.81 -7.24 -50.97
C THR A 388 -0.14 -6.24 -50.34
N VAL A 389 -0.25 -5.05 -50.93
CA VAL A 389 -1.22 -4.04 -50.48
C VAL A 389 -2.67 -4.55 -50.53
N HIS A 390 -3.00 -5.42 -51.49
CA HIS A 390 -4.31 -6.05 -51.57
C HIS A 390 -4.57 -6.96 -50.37
N HIS A 391 -3.57 -7.70 -49.90
CA HIS A 391 -3.68 -8.52 -48.70
C HIS A 391 -3.95 -7.67 -47.45
N TYR A 392 -3.26 -6.54 -47.30
CA TYR A 392 -3.55 -5.60 -46.21
C TYR A 392 -4.97 -5.06 -46.29
N TYR A 393 -5.44 -4.68 -47.48
CA TYR A 393 -6.79 -4.19 -47.64
C TYR A 393 -7.83 -5.24 -47.21
N GLN A 394 -7.70 -6.49 -47.66
CA GLN A 394 -8.57 -7.59 -47.25
C GLN A 394 -8.50 -7.85 -45.74
N GLN A 395 -7.28 -7.93 -45.19
CA GLN A 395 -7.07 -8.11 -43.74
C GLN A 395 -7.80 -7.04 -42.92
N LEU A 396 -7.77 -5.78 -43.37
CA LEU A 396 -8.41 -4.67 -42.68
C LEU A 396 -9.94 -4.66 -42.85
N GLN A 397 -10.48 -5.18 -43.96
CA GLN A 397 -11.92 -5.29 -44.17
C GLN A 397 -12.59 -6.26 -43.19
N ASP A 398 -11.90 -7.33 -42.81
CA ASP A 398 -12.45 -8.39 -41.95
C ASP A 398 -12.52 -7.98 -40.46
N ILE A 399 -11.98 -6.81 -40.10
CA ILE A 399 -11.87 -6.37 -38.71
C ILE A 399 -13.12 -5.62 -38.28
N LYS A 400 -13.95 -6.28 -37.47
CA LYS A 400 -15.20 -5.72 -36.90
C LYS A 400 -15.04 -4.40 -36.15
N ALA A 401 -13.83 -4.09 -35.65
CA ALA A 401 -13.56 -2.86 -34.93
C ALA A 401 -13.45 -1.62 -35.84
N LEU A 402 -13.23 -1.82 -37.14
CA LEU A 402 -13.11 -0.73 -38.10
C LEU A 402 -14.47 -0.38 -38.71
N LYS A 403 -14.63 0.88 -39.12
CA LYS A 403 -15.78 1.30 -39.91
C LYS A 403 -15.85 0.50 -41.22
N PRO A 404 -17.07 0.20 -41.73
CA PRO A 404 -17.24 -0.39 -43.05
C PRO A 404 -16.37 0.34 -44.08
N SER A 405 -15.54 -0.42 -44.78
CA SER A 405 -14.53 0.13 -45.68
C SER A 405 -15.15 0.59 -46.99
N GLU A 406 -14.76 1.77 -47.47
CA GLU A 406 -14.94 2.17 -48.86
C GLU A 406 -14.07 1.31 -49.79
N SER A 407 -14.27 1.44 -51.11
CA SER A 407 -13.45 0.77 -52.11
C SER A 407 -11.97 1.19 -51.98
N PHE A 408 -11.04 0.28 -52.28
CA PHE A 408 -9.61 0.57 -52.20
C PHE A 408 -9.21 1.82 -53.03
N ALA A 409 -9.82 1.99 -54.20
CA ALA A 409 -9.57 3.14 -55.06
C ALA A 409 -10.00 4.47 -54.39
N ASN A 410 -11.18 4.50 -53.75
CA ASN A 410 -11.66 5.68 -53.04
C ASN A 410 -10.75 6.03 -51.86
N ILE A 411 -10.28 5.02 -51.12
CA ILE A 411 -9.33 5.24 -50.02
C ILE A 411 -8.05 5.89 -50.52
N MET A 412 -7.45 5.36 -51.60
CA MET A 412 -6.22 5.94 -52.16
C MET A 412 -6.43 7.37 -52.65
N GLN A 413 -7.58 7.65 -53.27
CA GLN A 413 -7.97 8.99 -53.70
C GLN A 413 -8.16 9.95 -52.52
N LEU A 414 -8.87 9.53 -51.47
CA LEU A 414 -9.10 10.31 -50.25
C LEU A 414 -7.78 10.70 -49.58
N LEU A 415 -6.82 9.77 -49.57
CA LEU A 415 -5.49 9.98 -48.98
C LEU A 415 -4.52 10.70 -49.92
N ASN A 416 -4.92 11.01 -51.16
CA ASN A 416 -4.07 11.59 -52.20
C ASN A 416 -2.78 10.77 -52.45
N ILE A 417 -2.86 9.44 -52.32
CA ILE A 417 -1.76 8.52 -52.63
C ILE A 417 -1.89 8.13 -54.10
N LYS A 418 -0.83 8.33 -54.88
CA LYS A 418 -0.81 8.04 -56.32
C LYS A 418 -0.24 6.64 -56.58
N SER A 419 -0.81 5.94 -57.56
CA SER A 419 -0.27 4.68 -58.08
C SER A 419 1.17 4.88 -58.59
N PRO A 420 2.10 3.92 -58.38
CA PRO A 420 1.89 2.57 -57.86
C PRO A 420 1.78 2.46 -56.33
N TYR A 421 0.89 1.57 -55.86
CA TYR A 421 0.59 1.36 -54.44
C TYR A 421 1.36 0.22 -53.77
N GLU A 422 2.03 -0.64 -54.55
CA GLU A 422 2.72 -1.80 -53.99
C GLU A 422 3.99 -1.35 -53.23
N GLY A 423 4.19 -1.87 -52.03
CA GLY A 423 5.36 -1.59 -51.21
C GLY A 423 5.43 -0.19 -50.60
N VAL A 424 4.44 0.70 -50.77
CA VAL A 424 4.47 2.07 -50.20
C VAL A 424 3.84 2.19 -48.80
N PHE A 425 3.51 1.06 -48.18
CA PHE A 425 2.91 0.97 -46.85
C PHE A 425 3.85 0.19 -45.93
N TRP A 426 4.22 0.79 -44.81
CA TRP A 426 5.16 0.20 -43.85
C TRP A 426 4.49 -0.96 -43.08
N PRO A 427 5.09 -2.16 -43.06
CA PRO A 427 4.64 -3.26 -42.22
C PRO A 427 4.98 -2.97 -40.75
N ASP A 428 3.97 -2.90 -39.89
CA ASP A 428 4.13 -2.71 -38.45
C ASP A 428 2.84 -3.09 -37.71
N THR A 429 2.89 -3.03 -36.38
CA THR A 429 1.71 -3.09 -35.52
C THR A 429 1.13 -1.70 -35.29
N TYR A 430 -0.08 -1.48 -35.78
CA TYR A 430 -0.83 -0.24 -35.63
C TYR A 430 -1.90 -0.40 -34.54
N ARG A 431 -1.85 0.48 -33.55
CA ARG A 431 -2.92 0.63 -32.55
C ARG A 431 -4.13 1.29 -33.20
N ILE A 432 -5.29 0.69 -33.06
CA ILE A 432 -6.57 1.20 -33.54
C ILE A 432 -7.57 1.34 -32.40
N GLN A 433 -8.44 2.32 -32.55
CA GLN A 433 -9.64 2.49 -31.75
C GLN A 433 -10.84 1.94 -32.52
N TYR A 434 -11.83 1.43 -31.80
CA TYR A 434 -13.10 1.10 -32.43
C TYR A 434 -13.70 2.32 -33.14
N GLY A 435 -14.12 2.14 -34.38
CA GLY A 435 -14.61 3.22 -35.24
C GLY A 435 -13.53 3.94 -36.07
N ASP A 436 -12.26 3.53 -35.97
CA ASP A 436 -11.23 3.94 -36.93
C ASP A 436 -11.61 3.48 -38.35
N SER A 437 -11.19 4.23 -39.37
CA SER A 437 -11.38 3.85 -40.77
C SER A 437 -10.16 3.11 -41.31
N VAL A 438 -10.37 2.22 -42.28
CA VAL A 438 -9.27 1.57 -43.05
C VAL A 438 -8.33 2.63 -43.65
N ALA A 439 -8.87 3.76 -44.10
CA ALA A 439 -8.11 4.90 -44.60
C ALA A 439 -7.12 5.47 -43.56
N SER A 440 -7.49 5.56 -42.28
CA SER A 440 -6.61 6.10 -41.24
C SER A 440 -5.36 5.24 -41.04
N ILE A 441 -5.49 3.92 -41.17
CA ILE A 441 -4.39 2.97 -41.04
C ILE A 441 -3.45 3.08 -42.23
N PHE A 442 -3.98 3.08 -43.46
CA PHE A 442 -3.18 3.27 -44.66
C PHE A 442 -2.46 4.61 -44.67
N HIS A 443 -3.10 5.68 -44.21
CA HIS A 443 -2.47 6.99 -44.08
C HIS A 443 -1.26 6.95 -43.14
N ARG A 444 -1.44 6.42 -41.92
CA ARG A 444 -0.34 6.28 -40.95
C ARG A 444 0.78 5.41 -41.49
N SER A 445 0.44 4.25 -42.06
CA SER A 445 1.42 3.32 -42.63
C SER A 445 2.22 3.93 -43.78
N HIS A 446 1.56 4.71 -44.65
CA HIS A 446 2.22 5.42 -45.74
C HIS A 446 3.16 6.52 -45.26
N GLN A 447 2.73 7.31 -44.25
CA GLN A 447 3.58 8.33 -43.63
C GLN A 447 4.85 7.73 -43.01
N VAL A 448 4.72 6.59 -42.32
CA VAL A 448 5.86 5.87 -41.74
C VAL A 448 6.80 5.39 -42.84
N MET A 449 6.28 4.79 -43.91
CA MET A 449 7.09 4.34 -45.04
C MET A 449 7.88 5.49 -45.67
N GLN A 450 7.25 6.63 -45.93
CA GLN A 450 7.94 7.80 -46.50
C GLN A 450 9.10 8.28 -45.62
N ARG A 451 8.88 8.34 -44.30
CA ARG A 451 9.93 8.76 -43.34
C ARG A 451 11.10 7.77 -43.32
N ILE A 452 10.82 6.48 -43.21
CA ILE A 452 11.85 5.44 -43.15
C ILE A 452 12.64 5.38 -44.45
N LEU A 453 11.94 5.40 -45.60
CA LEU A 453 12.57 5.36 -46.90
C LEU A 453 13.48 6.57 -47.12
N ALA A 454 13.03 7.77 -46.76
CA ALA A 454 13.84 8.97 -46.86
C ALA A 454 15.10 8.88 -45.98
N ALA A 455 14.96 8.41 -44.74
CA ALA A 455 16.05 8.27 -43.79
C ALA A 455 17.10 7.23 -44.25
N GLU A 456 16.67 6.05 -44.70
CA GLU A 456 17.59 5.02 -45.17
C GLU A 456 18.24 5.42 -46.51
N TRP A 457 17.50 6.07 -47.41
CA TRP A 457 18.06 6.58 -48.67
C TRP A 457 19.20 7.57 -48.47
N GLN A 458 19.15 8.39 -47.41
CA GLN A 458 20.24 9.31 -47.09
C GLN A 458 21.51 8.58 -46.64
N LYS A 459 21.37 7.42 -46.00
CA LYS A 459 22.50 6.62 -45.49
C LYS A 459 23.10 5.67 -46.50
N ARG A 460 22.44 5.46 -47.64
CA ARG A 460 22.80 4.48 -48.69
C ARG A 460 24.27 4.56 -49.12
N ASP A 461 24.78 3.44 -49.64
CA ASP A 461 26.10 3.42 -50.27
C ASP A 461 26.16 4.38 -51.48
N LYS A 462 27.27 5.12 -51.61
CA LYS A 462 27.39 6.19 -52.64
C LYS A 462 27.41 5.68 -54.08
N ASN A 463 27.79 4.41 -54.31
CA ASN A 463 28.05 3.84 -55.64
C ASN A 463 26.95 2.86 -56.12
N LEU A 464 25.71 3.03 -55.65
CA LEU A 464 24.58 2.18 -56.03
C LEU A 464 24.09 2.46 -57.45
N GLN A 465 23.62 1.42 -58.13
CA GLN A 465 23.03 1.51 -59.48
C GLN A 465 21.56 1.98 -59.42
N LEU A 466 21.00 2.12 -58.22
CA LEU A 466 19.65 2.61 -57.97
C LEU A 466 19.63 4.13 -58.06
N LYS A 467 18.73 4.67 -58.87
CA LYS A 467 18.59 6.11 -59.15
C LYS A 467 17.64 6.81 -58.19
N THR A 468 16.66 6.10 -57.63
CA THR A 468 15.61 6.68 -56.78
C THR A 468 15.34 5.83 -55.55
N PRO A 469 14.83 6.43 -54.45
CA PRO A 469 14.38 5.67 -53.28
C PRO A 469 13.34 4.61 -53.64
N PHE A 470 12.47 4.90 -54.62
CA PHE A 470 11.48 3.93 -55.10
C PHE A 470 12.15 2.68 -55.70
N GLN A 471 13.25 2.81 -56.45
CA GLN A 471 13.99 1.65 -56.95
C GLN A 471 14.62 0.81 -55.83
N ALA A 472 14.99 1.43 -54.71
CA ALA A 472 15.43 0.70 -53.52
C ALA A 472 14.28 -0.12 -52.90
N LEU A 473 13.06 0.43 -52.85
CA LEU A 473 11.88 -0.34 -52.43
C LEU A 473 11.61 -1.52 -53.38
N ILE A 474 11.75 -1.31 -54.70
CA ILE A 474 11.60 -2.39 -55.67
C ILE A 474 12.57 -3.51 -55.30
N LEU A 475 13.88 -3.22 -55.26
CA LEU A 475 14.93 -4.19 -54.92
C LEU A 475 14.70 -4.87 -53.57
N ALA A 476 14.37 -4.10 -52.54
CA ALA A 476 14.07 -4.59 -51.20
C ALA A 476 12.92 -5.61 -51.21
N SER A 477 11.89 -5.41 -52.05
CA SER A 477 10.77 -6.35 -52.15
C SER A 477 11.14 -7.67 -52.84
N LEU A 478 12.15 -7.69 -53.73
CA LEU A 478 12.67 -8.96 -54.25
C LEU A 478 13.45 -9.70 -53.17
N ILE A 479 14.31 -8.98 -52.43
CA ILE A 479 15.11 -9.56 -51.32
C ILE A 479 14.20 -10.15 -50.24
N GLU A 480 13.14 -9.43 -49.84
CA GLU A 480 12.19 -9.86 -48.82
C GLU A 480 11.52 -11.19 -49.19
N LYS A 481 11.20 -11.36 -50.47
CA LYS A 481 10.53 -12.57 -50.94
C LYS A 481 11.48 -13.74 -51.17
N GLU A 482 12.79 -13.50 -51.19
CA GLU A 482 13.79 -14.52 -51.52
C GLU A 482 14.35 -15.24 -50.29
N THR A 483 14.51 -14.55 -49.16
CA THR A 483 15.02 -15.20 -47.95
C THR A 483 14.46 -14.57 -46.67
N ALA A 484 14.15 -15.43 -45.70
CA ALA A 484 13.89 -15.03 -44.33
C ALA A 484 15.20 -14.88 -43.52
N HIS A 485 16.34 -15.39 -44.02
CA HIS A 485 17.62 -15.33 -43.31
C HIS A 485 18.26 -13.94 -43.43
N ILE A 486 18.19 -13.15 -42.36
CA ILE A 486 18.70 -11.77 -42.29
C ILE A 486 20.16 -11.66 -42.76
N ALA A 487 21.01 -12.61 -42.35
CA ALA A 487 22.44 -12.62 -42.69
C ALA A 487 22.73 -12.73 -44.20
N GLU A 488 21.79 -13.30 -44.99
CA GLU A 488 21.96 -13.48 -46.43
C GLU A 488 21.39 -12.34 -47.26
N LYS A 489 20.52 -11.50 -46.66
CA LYS A 489 19.82 -10.42 -47.39
C LYS A 489 20.81 -9.48 -48.09
N SER A 490 21.91 -9.09 -47.45
CA SER A 490 22.94 -8.24 -48.06
C SER A 490 23.72 -8.94 -49.18
N GLN A 491 23.94 -10.26 -49.07
CA GLN A 491 24.61 -11.06 -50.11
C GLN A 491 23.73 -11.22 -51.36
N ILE A 492 22.43 -11.49 -51.17
CA ILE A 492 21.43 -11.54 -52.24
C ILE A 492 21.30 -10.17 -52.92
N ALA A 493 21.20 -9.10 -52.12
CA ALA A 493 21.21 -7.72 -52.63
C ALA A 493 22.45 -7.45 -53.50
N GLY A 494 23.62 -7.90 -53.05
CA GLY A 494 24.86 -7.82 -53.83
C GLY A 494 24.77 -8.55 -55.17
N VAL A 495 24.18 -9.75 -55.21
CA VAL A 495 24.01 -10.50 -56.46
C VAL A 495 23.11 -9.73 -57.43
N PHE A 496 21.96 -9.25 -56.96
CA PHE A 496 21.05 -8.47 -57.79
C PHE A 496 21.70 -7.17 -58.29
N MET A 497 22.41 -6.44 -57.43
CA MET A 497 23.10 -5.20 -57.82
C MET A 497 24.17 -5.44 -58.89
N ARG A 498 24.95 -6.53 -58.77
CA ARG A 498 25.94 -6.91 -59.78
C ARG A 498 25.31 -7.32 -61.10
N ARG A 499 24.20 -8.07 -61.05
CA ARG A 499 23.43 -8.42 -62.25
C ARG A 499 22.89 -7.17 -62.95
N LEU A 500 22.31 -6.22 -62.20
CA LEU A 500 21.86 -4.94 -62.74
C LEU A 500 23.01 -4.18 -63.42
N LYS A 501 24.18 -4.10 -62.77
CA LYS A 501 25.37 -3.44 -63.33
C LYS A 501 25.84 -4.08 -64.65
N LEU A 502 25.75 -5.40 -64.77
CA LEU A 502 26.15 -6.15 -65.97
C LEU A 502 25.04 -6.25 -67.03
N GLY A 503 23.86 -5.66 -66.80
CA GLY A 503 22.71 -5.84 -67.68
C GLY A 503 22.16 -7.26 -67.72
N MET A 504 22.49 -8.11 -66.74
CA MET A 504 21.95 -9.46 -66.61
C MET A 504 20.50 -9.42 -66.11
N ARG A 505 19.68 -10.36 -66.59
CA ARG A 505 18.33 -10.57 -66.04
C ARG A 505 18.39 -11.03 -64.58
N LEU A 506 17.47 -10.55 -63.75
CA LEU A 506 17.48 -10.88 -62.30
C LEU A 506 17.06 -12.32 -62.04
N GLN A 507 16.13 -12.87 -62.82
CA GLN A 507 15.70 -14.28 -62.77
C GLN A 507 15.35 -14.75 -61.36
N THR A 508 14.40 -14.07 -60.72
CA THR A 508 13.97 -14.40 -59.36
C THR A 508 12.49 -14.78 -59.34
N ASP A 509 12.23 -15.94 -58.75
CA ASP A 509 10.96 -16.64 -58.76
C ASP A 509 9.79 -15.82 -58.19
N PRO A 510 9.94 -15.09 -57.06
CA PRO A 510 8.91 -14.21 -56.53
C PRO A 510 8.29 -13.24 -57.53
N THR A 511 9.05 -12.77 -58.52
CA THR A 511 8.51 -11.84 -59.52
C THR A 511 7.57 -12.52 -60.52
N VAL A 512 7.81 -13.80 -60.80
CA VAL A 512 6.90 -14.64 -61.60
C VAL A 512 5.68 -15.00 -60.77
N VAL A 513 5.86 -15.35 -59.49
CA VAL A 513 4.75 -15.59 -58.56
C VAL A 513 3.82 -14.37 -58.47
N TYR A 514 4.39 -13.17 -58.33
CA TYR A 514 3.62 -11.92 -58.34
C TYR A 514 2.88 -11.72 -59.66
N ALA A 515 3.55 -11.98 -60.80
CA ALA A 515 2.93 -11.85 -62.13
C ALA A 515 1.75 -12.80 -62.35
N LEU A 516 1.79 -14.02 -61.79
CA LEU A 516 0.72 -15.00 -61.89
C LEU A 516 -0.48 -14.66 -60.99
N GLY A 517 -0.26 -13.94 -59.90
CA GLY A 517 -1.31 -13.57 -58.94
C GLY A 517 -2.12 -14.79 -58.47
N LYS A 518 -3.44 -14.76 -58.71
CA LYS A 518 -4.37 -15.84 -58.31
C LYS A 518 -4.13 -17.17 -59.05
N SER A 519 -3.41 -17.17 -60.17
CA SER A 519 -3.11 -18.39 -60.92
C SER A 519 -1.97 -19.21 -60.31
N TYR A 520 -1.23 -18.67 -59.35
CA TYR A 520 -0.17 -19.39 -58.66
C TYR A 520 -0.72 -20.46 -57.71
N ARG A 521 -0.22 -21.69 -57.82
CA ARG A 521 -0.72 -22.88 -57.09
C ARG A 521 0.18 -23.37 -55.96
N GLY A 522 1.19 -22.58 -55.58
CA GLY A 522 2.17 -22.94 -54.54
C GLY A 522 3.50 -23.52 -55.04
N PHE A 523 3.63 -23.78 -56.34
CA PHE A 523 4.89 -24.14 -57.00
C PHE A 523 4.96 -23.53 -58.41
N LEU A 524 6.17 -23.33 -58.94
CA LEU A 524 6.39 -22.82 -60.30
C LEU A 524 6.75 -23.95 -61.26
N THR A 525 6.09 -23.97 -62.42
CA THR A 525 6.43 -24.84 -63.54
C THR A 525 7.36 -24.14 -64.53
N ARG A 526 8.01 -24.92 -65.42
CA ARG A 526 8.81 -24.33 -66.53
C ARG A 526 7.97 -23.47 -67.48
N GLN A 527 6.67 -23.73 -67.59
CA GLN A 527 5.76 -22.93 -68.41
C GLN A 527 5.48 -21.58 -67.76
N ASP A 528 5.33 -21.55 -66.43
CA ASP A 528 5.12 -20.32 -65.67
C ASP A 528 6.27 -19.33 -65.84
N LEU A 529 7.52 -19.80 -65.89
CA LEU A 529 8.70 -18.96 -66.14
C LEU A 529 8.67 -18.26 -67.51
N LYS A 530 7.84 -18.73 -68.46
CA LYS A 530 7.66 -18.12 -69.78
C LYS A 530 6.51 -17.11 -69.84
N THR A 531 5.77 -16.90 -68.74
CA THR A 531 4.63 -15.97 -68.67
C THR A 531 4.99 -14.58 -69.18
N ASN A 532 4.16 -14.02 -70.05
CA ASN A 532 4.37 -12.67 -70.58
C ASN A 532 3.85 -11.62 -69.60
N SER A 533 4.74 -11.02 -68.82
CA SER A 533 4.41 -9.97 -67.87
C SER A 533 5.62 -9.05 -67.68
N PRO A 534 5.45 -7.73 -67.51
CA PRO A 534 6.56 -6.82 -67.24
C PRO A 534 7.25 -7.12 -65.90
N TYR A 535 6.60 -7.84 -64.99
CA TYR A 535 7.20 -8.30 -63.73
C TYR A 535 8.10 -9.52 -63.91
N ASN A 536 7.98 -10.28 -65.00
CA ASN A 536 8.75 -11.51 -65.18
C ASN A 536 10.24 -11.20 -65.47
N THR A 537 11.07 -11.27 -64.43
CA THR A 537 12.52 -11.02 -64.52
C THR A 537 13.31 -12.14 -65.19
N TYR A 538 12.68 -13.23 -65.64
CA TYR A 538 13.29 -14.21 -66.55
C TYR A 538 13.27 -13.75 -68.00
N ARG A 539 12.34 -12.85 -68.36
CA ARG A 539 12.16 -12.35 -69.73
C ARG A 539 12.66 -10.92 -69.88
N ASN A 540 12.43 -10.08 -68.87
CA ASN A 540 12.79 -8.67 -68.89
C ASN A 540 14.11 -8.41 -68.16
N HIS A 541 14.89 -7.44 -68.66
CA HIS A 541 16.10 -6.94 -68.01
C HIS A 541 15.76 -5.84 -67.01
N GLY A 542 16.62 -5.65 -66.00
CA GLY A 542 16.43 -4.61 -64.99
C GLY A 542 15.46 -4.99 -63.87
N LEU A 543 15.06 -3.98 -63.10
CA LEU A 543 14.05 -4.10 -62.04
C LEU A 543 12.63 -4.21 -62.64
N PRO A 544 11.70 -4.90 -61.98
CA PRO A 544 10.28 -4.86 -62.36
C PRO A 544 9.69 -3.44 -62.17
N PRO A 545 8.48 -3.15 -62.71
CA PRO A 545 7.92 -1.80 -62.69
C PRO A 545 7.62 -1.23 -61.29
N THR A 546 7.30 -2.09 -60.33
CA THR A 546 6.98 -1.73 -58.94
C THR A 546 7.54 -2.77 -57.97
N PRO A 547 7.54 -2.49 -56.65
CA PRO A 547 7.70 -3.54 -55.66
C PRO A 547 6.68 -4.66 -55.87
N ILE A 548 6.96 -5.85 -55.33
CA ILE A 548 6.06 -7.02 -55.38
C ILE A 548 5.46 -7.37 -54.02
N SER A 549 5.86 -6.65 -52.96
CA SER A 549 5.34 -6.77 -51.60
C SER A 549 5.82 -5.61 -50.71
N SER A 550 5.28 -5.52 -49.50
CA SER A 550 5.85 -4.75 -48.40
C SER A 550 7.18 -5.32 -47.93
N VAL A 551 8.01 -4.47 -47.33
CA VAL A 551 9.42 -4.79 -47.02
C VAL A 551 9.74 -4.55 -45.55
N SER A 552 10.59 -5.41 -45.00
CA SER A 552 11.20 -5.20 -43.69
C SER A 552 12.28 -4.11 -43.75
N ILE A 553 12.64 -3.58 -42.58
CA ILE A 553 13.81 -2.69 -42.46
C ILE A 553 15.09 -3.39 -42.90
N THR A 554 15.22 -4.69 -42.63
CA THR A 554 16.44 -5.45 -42.97
C THR A 554 16.61 -5.61 -44.48
N SER A 555 15.52 -5.82 -45.23
CA SER A 555 15.58 -5.91 -46.70
C SER A 555 15.79 -4.55 -47.35
N LEU A 556 15.17 -3.50 -46.81
CA LEU A 556 15.40 -2.13 -47.27
C LEU A 556 16.87 -1.72 -47.05
N HIS A 557 17.39 -1.99 -45.86
CA HIS A 557 18.79 -1.75 -45.54
C HIS A 557 19.72 -2.55 -46.46
N ALA A 558 19.47 -3.84 -46.66
CA ALA A 558 20.27 -4.69 -47.56
C ALA A 558 20.27 -4.18 -49.01
N ALA A 559 19.16 -3.65 -49.52
CA ALA A 559 19.07 -3.07 -50.85
C ALA A 559 19.97 -1.83 -51.02
N LEU A 560 20.18 -1.07 -49.93
CA LEU A 560 20.98 0.16 -49.88
C LEU A 560 22.43 -0.08 -49.46
N HIS A 561 22.71 -1.23 -48.85
CA HIS A 561 24.03 -1.67 -48.38
C HIS A 561 24.33 -3.10 -48.85
N PRO A 562 24.39 -3.33 -50.18
CA PRO A 562 24.65 -4.66 -50.73
C PRO A 562 26.07 -5.14 -50.37
N ALA A 563 26.21 -6.42 -50.04
CA ALA A 563 27.51 -6.99 -49.75
C ALA A 563 28.42 -6.93 -50.98
N SER A 564 29.65 -6.47 -50.76
CA SER A 564 30.72 -6.48 -51.76
C SER A 564 31.09 -7.92 -52.16
N GLY A 565 31.74 -8.06 -53.32
CA GLY A 565 32.16 -9.37 -53.84
C GLY A 565 31.85 -9.52 -55.33
N ASN A 566 31.93 -10.75 -55.82
CA ASN A 566 31.82 -11.08 -57.25
C ASN A 566 30.90 -12.28 -57.54
N THR A 567 29.99 -12.62 -56.62
CA THR A 567 29.00 -13.67 -56.83
C THR A 567 27.85 -13.17 -57.72
N LEU A 568 27.46 -13.96 -58.71
CA LEU A 568 26.40 -13.62 -59.67
C LEU A 568 25.22 -14.59 -59.60
N PHE A 569 25.33 -15.67 -58.83
CA PHE A 569 24.33 -16.70 -58.73
C PHE A 569 24.17 -17.13 -57.27
N PHE A 570 22.97 -17.53 -56.90
CA PHE A 570 22.68 -18.20 -55.64
C PHE A 570 21.63 -19.29 -55.87
N VAL A 571 21.64 -20.32 -55.04
CA VAL A 571 20.64 -21.39 -55.05
C VAL A 571 20.30 -21.74 -53.61
N ALA A 572 19.01 -21.94 -53.32
CA ALA A 572 18.56 -22.36 -51.99
C ALA A 572 19.10 -23.76 -51.64
N LYS A 573 19.47 -23.93 -50.37
CA LYS A 573 19.83 -25.20 -49.74
C LYS A 573 18.63 -25.75 -48.98
N LYS A 574 18.70 -27.03 -48.58
CA LYS A 574 17.64 -27.69 -47.80
C LYS A 574 17.45 -27.12 -46.39
N ASP A 575 18.47 -26.48 -45.84
CA ASP A 575 18.43 -25.84 -44.51
C ASP A 575 17.82 -24.43 -44.53
N GLY A 576 17.36 -23.96 -45.69
CA GLY A 576 16.78 -22.62 -45.90
C GLY A 576 17.78 -21.54 -46.30
N SER A 577 19.09 -21.78 -46.14
CA SER A 577 20.15 -20.86 -46.54
C SER A 577 20.48 -20.94 -48.05
N HIS A 578 21.39 -20.13 -48.55
CA HIS A 578 21.79 -20.06 -49.95
C HIS A 578 23.27 -20.41 -50.17
N ALA A 579 23.55 -21.02 -51.32
CA ALA A 579 24.91 -21.25 -51.82
C ALA A 579 25.23 -20.28 -52.95
N PHE A 580 26.15 -19.35 -52.71
CA PHE A 580 26.54 -18.32 -53.67
C PHE A 580 27.66 -18.79 -54.62
N ALA A 581 27.62 -18.35 -55.87
CA ALA A 581 28.59 -18.73 -56.90
C ALA A 581 28.97 -17.54 -57.79
N LYS A 582 30.25 -17.51 -58.21
CA LYS A 582 30.80 -16.48 -59.10
C LYS A 582 30.50 -16.77 -60.57
N THR A 583 30.56 -18.05 -60.96
CA THR A 583 30.36 -18.51 -62.34
C THR A 583 29.15 -19.42 -62.46
N TYR A 584 28.60 -19.51 -63.68
CA TYR A 584 27.49 -20.42 -63.97
C TYR A 584 27.86 -21.90 -63.77
N GLN A 585 29.11 -22.29 -64.09
CA GLN A 585 29.60 -23.65 -63.84
C GLN A 585 29.56 -24.01 -62.36
N GLN A 586 30.03 -23.11 -61.48
CA GLN A 586 29.97 -23.32 -60.03
C GLN A 586 28.52 -23.33 -59.51
N HIS A 587 27.64 -22.51 -60.08
CA HIS A 587 26.22 -22.54 -59.76
C HIS A 587 25.56 -23.88 -60.13
N ARG A 588 25.88 -24.46 -61.30
CA ARG A 588 25.41 -25.80 -61.69
C ARG A 588 25.89 -26.90 -60.72
N LEU A 589 27.13 -26.80 -60.24
CA LEU A 589 27.64 -27.71 -59.21
C LEU A 589 26.88 -27.55 -57.89
N ASN A 590 26.57 -26.31 -57.48
CA ASN A 590 25.76 -26.06 -56.30
C ASN A 590 24.33 -26.61 -56.45
N ILE A 591 23.69 -26.42 -57.62
CA ILE A 591 22.38 -27.02 -57.92
C ILE A 591 22.45 -28.56 -57.77
N LYS A 592 23.47 -29.20 -58.36
CA LYS A 592 23.62 -30.66 -58.25
C LYS A 592 23.82 -31.10 -56.79
N LYS A 593 24.62 -30.35 -56.03
CA LYS A 593 24.93 -30.66 -54.63
C LYS A 593 23.72 -30.51 -53.70
N TYR A 594 22.90 -29.48 -53.90
CA TYR A 594 21.85 -29.11 -52.95
C TYR A 594 20.42 -29.44 -53.40
N LEU A 595 20.15 -29.54 -54.71
CA LEU A 595 18.81 -29.77 -55.27
C LEU A 595 18.59 -31.15 -55.91
N THR A 596 19.63 -31.88 -56.35
CA THR A 596 19.45 -33.20 -57.02
C THR A 596 19.67 -34.42 -56.12
N SER A 597 20.00 -34.22 -54.85
CA SER A 597 20.03 -35.31 -53.87
C SER A 597 18.62 -35.44 -53.27
N ASN A 598 17.72 -36.21 -53.89
CA ASN A 598 16.52 -36.67 -53.20
C ASN A 598 16.92 -37.59 -52.04
N PRO A 599 16.13 -37.67 -50.93
CA PRO A 599 16.26 -38.76 -49.98
C PRO A 599 16.08 -40.12 -50.67
#